data_AF-A0A5B6VMP9-F1
#
_entry.id   AF-A0A5B6VMP9-F1
#
_cell.length_a   1.000
_cell.length_b   1.000
_cell.length_c   1.000
_cell.angle_alpha   90.00
_cell.angle_beta   90.00
_cell.angle_gamma   90.00
#
_symmetry.space_group_name_H-M   'P 1'
#
loop_
_entity.id
_entity.type
_entity.pdbx_description
1 polymer ?
#
loop_
_entity_poly.entity_id
_entity_poly.type
_entity_poly.pdbx_seq_one_letter_code
_entity_poly.pdbx_strand_id
1 'polypeptide(L)'
;MNQSGPAVEGLLWFNVRGKVYELLINCIPPEIILKAIFKPPYAVLGGIPICFPQRGLLEQHGFARNRIWIIDDNPPPLHPNDPSDKAYTDLLLKPSEDDLKIWPNSFEFRLRVSLTSDGNLSLMSRIRNINYKPFSFSIAYLTYFSFSDISEVRVEGLETLDYLDNLCQRERFTEQGDALTFESEVDRIYLGSRDTIAILDHERKRTFLIQKQGLPDVGVWNPWEKKSKTMVDFGDEEYKEMLCVNGAAVEKPITLKPGEEWTGRLELSVVPSS
;
A
#
# COMPACT_ATOMS: atom_id res chain seq x y z
N MET A 1 4.49 2.03 37.93
CA MET A 1 4.09 3.19 37.10
C MET A 1 4.84 3.01 35.80
N ASN A 2 4.20 2.37 34.81
CA ASN A 2 3.39 3.02 33.76
C ASN A 2 4.33 3.78 32.81
N GLN A 3 4.44 3.52 31.51
CA GLN A 3 3.45 3.03 30.54
C GLN A 3 4.18 2.31 29.39
N SER A 4 3.72 1.12 28.98
CA SER A 4 4.01 0.56 27.66
C SER A 4 3.02 1.19 26.68
N GLY A 5 3.48 2.10 25.84
CA GLY A 5 2.68 2.67 24.75
C GLY A 5 2.34 1.62 23.68
N PRO A 6 1.28 1.82 22.88
CA PRO A 6 0.96 0.91 21.79
C PRO A 6 2.01 1.07 20.69
N ALA A 7 2.76 0.00 20.41
CA ALA A 7 3.65 -0.03 19.26
C ALA A 7 2.82 -0.26 18.00
N VAL A 8 2.69 0.77 17.18
CA VAL A 8 2.26 0.63 15.78
C VAL A 8 3.52 0.26 15.00
N GLU A 9 3.54 -0.97 14.48
CA GLU A 9 4.71 -1.64 13.91
C GLU A 9 4.49 -1.82 12.41
N GLY A 10 5.50 -1.58 11.56
CA GLY A 10 5.37 -1.55 10.10
C GLY A 10 6.74 -1.61 9.41
N LEU A 11 6.83 -2.24 8.22
CA LEU A 11 8.03 -2.17 7.35
C LEU A 11 7.66 -1.57 5.99
N LEU A 12 8.47 -0.60 5.57
CA LEU A 12 8.45 0.02 4.24
C LEU A 12 9.76 -0.28 3.52
N TRP A 13 9.68 -0.89 2.34
CA TRP A 13 10.86 -1.23 1.54
C TRP A 13 11.01 -0.26 0.36
N PHE A 14 12.13 0.48 0.34
CA PHE A 14 12.54 1.30 -0.79
C PHE A 14 13.91 0.88 -1.28
N ASN A 15 14.07 0.77 -2.60
CA ASN A 15 15.34 0.49 -3.22
C ASN A 15 16.10 1.83 -3.37
N VAL A 16 17.07 2.15 -2.52
CA VAL A 16 17.80 3.44 -2.51
C VAL A 16 19.26 3.24 -2.89
N ARG A 17 19.82 4.09 -3.78
CA ARG A 17 21.23 3.98 -4.21
C ARG A 17 22.19 4.15 -3.03
N GLY A 18 22.90 3.07 -2.68
CA GLY A 18 24.20 3.18 -2.02
C GLY A 18 24.27 2.87 -0.53
N LYS A 19 23.20 2.39 0.11
CA LYS A 19 23.18 1.64 1.38
C LYS A 19 21.73 1.26 1.66
N VAL A 20 21.47 -0.02 1.90
CA VAL A 20 20.17 -0.51 2.38
C VAL A 20 19.94 0.10 3.75
N TYR A 21 18.90 0.93 3.90
CA TYR A 21 18.46 1.40 5.20
C TYR A 21 16.99 1.03 5.38
N GLU A 22 16.78 0.06 6.26
CA GLU A 22 15.51 -0.28 6.89
C GLU A 22 15.07 0.92 7.75
N LEU A 23 13.89 1.49 7.49
CA LEU A 23 13.21 2.33 8.48
C LEU A 23 12.17 1.45 9.21
N LEU A 24 12.59 1.07 10.43
CA LEU A 24 11.96 0.46 11.62
C LEU A 24 10.44 0.17 11.59
N ILE A 25 9.87 -0.93 12.12
CA ILE A 25 10.28 -2.27 12.61
C ILE A 25 8.96 -3.06 12.94
N ASN A 26 9.00 -4.41 12.83
CA ASN A 26 8.15 -5.46 13.45
C ASN A 26 6.70 -5.83 13.02
N CYS A 27 6.23 -5.52 11.81
CA CYS A 27 5.04 -6.24 11.26
C CYS A 27 5.39 -7.46 10.40
N ILE A 28 6.63 -7.92 10.44
CA ILE A 28 7.08 -9.11 9.74
C ILE A 28 7.78 -9.99 10.79
N PRO A 29 7.19 -11.13 11.22
CA PRO A 29 7.97 -12.17 11.89
C PRO A 29 9.19 -12.46 11.02
N PRO A 30 10.40 -12.67 11.56
CA PRO A 30 11.56 -13.07 10.76
C PRO A 30 11.30 -14.32 9.89
N GLU A 31 10.23 -15.06 10.16
CA GLU A 31 9.75 -16.22 9.40
C GLU A 31 8.99 -15.88 8.10
N ILE A 32 8.33 -14.71 7.98
CA ILE A 32 7.64 -14.24 6.76
C ILE A 32 8.66 -13.89 5.63
N ILE A 33 9.96 -13.92 5.92
CA ILE A 33 11.05 -13.63 4.97
C ILE A 33 11.78 -14.92 4.53
N LEU A 34 11.18 -16.12 4.63
CA LEU A 34 11.96 -17.32 4.29
C LEU A 34 12.30 -17.45 2.79
N LYS A 35 11.56 -16.78 1.88
CA LYS A 35 11.79 -16.88 0.41
C LYS A 35 11.76 -15.57 -0.39
N ALA A 36 11.49 -14.42 0.21
CA ALA A 36 11.41 -13.16 -0.53
C ALA A 36 12.74 -12.87 -1.29
N ILE A 37 12.64 -12.56 -2.59
CA ILE A 37 13.82 -12.27 -3.44
C ILE A 37 14.16 -10.78 -3.34
N PHE A 38 15.18 -10.45 -2.55
CA PHE A 38 15.64 -9.07 -2.33
C PHE A 38 16.63 -8.54 -3.39
N LYS A 39 16.47 -8.92 -4.65
CA LYS A 39 17.37 -8.48 -5.73
C LYS A 39 16.60 -7.65 -6.75
N PRO A 40 17.02 -6.41 -7.05
CA PRO A 40 16.52 -5.69 -8.21
C PRO A 40 16.71 -6.56 -9.47
N PRO A 41 15.74 -6.62 -10.39
CA PRO A 41 14.54 -5.78 -10.50
C PRO A 41 13.26 -6.37 -9.86
N TYR A 42 13.35 -7.45 -9.07
CA TYR A 42 12.17 -8.13 -8.52
C TYR A 42 11.48 -7.30 -7.43
N ALA A 43 10.15 -7.21 -7.51
CA ALA A 43 9.35 -6.60 -6.46
C ALA A 43 9.45 -7.44 -5.17
N VAL A 44 9.50 -6.78 -4.02
CA VAL A 44 9.42 -7.44 -2.72
C VAL A 44 7.97 -7.83 -2.45
N LEU A 45 7.73 -9.10 -2.09
CA LEU A 45 6.48 -9.53 -1.47
C LEU A 45 6.52 -9.17 0.02
N GLY A 46 5.51 -8.43 0.48
CA GLY A 46 5.45 -7.90 1.84
C GLY A 46 5.75 -6.39 1.95
N GLY A 47 5.44 -5.81 3.13
CA GLY A 47 5.56 -4.37 3.37
C GLY A 47 4.48 -3.56 2.65
N ILE A 48 4.86 -2.43 2.05
CA ILE A 48 3.94 -1.53 1.32
C ILE A 48 4.46 -1.19 -0.10
N PRO A 49 4.45 -2.13 -1.06
CA PRO A 49 4.81 -1.81 -2.44
C PRO A 49 3.90 -0.73 -3.05
N ILE A 50 4.52 0.25 -3.72
CA ILE A 50 3.81 1.31 -4.43
C ILE A 50 3.56 0.88 -5.87
N CYS A 51 2.30 0.66 -6.21
CA CYS A 51 1.88 0.29 -7.54
C CYS A 51 1.62 1.55 -8.38
N PHE A 52 2.56 1.95 -9.24
CA PHE A 52 2.41 3.11 -10.10
C PHE A 52 3.29 3.00 -11.37
N PRO A 53 2.84 3.53 -12.51
CA PRO A 53 1.45 3.77 -12.88
C PRO A 53 0.80 2.44 -13.31
N GLN A 54 -0.44 2.18 -12.89
CA GLN A 54 -1.20 1.04 -13.39
C GLN A 54 -2.04 1.47 -14.62
N ARG A 55 -1.60 1.13 -15.84
CA ARG A 55 -2.38 1.41 -17.08
C ARG A 55 -1.97 0.54 -18.27
N GLY A 56 -2.94 0.05 -19.04
CA GLY A 56 -2.71 -0.50 -20.38
C GLY A 56 -1.84 -1.76 -20.39
N LEU A 57 -0.91 -1.86 -21.36
CA LEU A 57 0.02 -2.99 -21.56
C LEU A 57 1.22 -2.98 -20.59
N LEU A 58 1.20 -2.16 -19.54
CA LEU A 58 2.28 -2.11 -18.56
C LEU A 58 2.34 -3.40 -17.73
N GLU A 59 3.52 -3.66 -17.14
CA GLU A 59 3.69 -4.72 -16.16
C GLU A 59 2.59 -4.67 -15.10
N GLN A 60 2.15 -5.84 -14.62
CA GLN A 60 1.17 -5.93 -13.55
C GLN A 60 1.66 -5.11 -12.35
N HIS A 61 0.81 -4.20 -11.88
CA HIS A 61 1.07 -3.24 -10.80
C HIS A 61 2.00 -2.05 -11.14
N GLY A 62 2.36 -1.85 -12.41
CA GLY A 62 3.25 -0.76 -12.82
C GLY A 62 4.71 -1.01 -12.42
N PHE A 63 5.56 0.00 -12.61
CA PHE A 63 7.01 -0.15 -12.47
C PHE A 63 7.61 0.48 -11.22
N ALA A 64 6.90 1.36 -10.49
CA ALA A 64 7.48 2.13 -9.37
C ALA A 64 8.10 1.26 -8.27
N ARG A 65 7.46 0.12 -7.95
CA ARG A 65 7.99 -0.89 -7.01
C ARG A 65 9.27 -1.59 -7.48
N ASN A 66 9.55 -1.56 -8.79
CA ASN A 66 10.71 -2.16 -9.43
C ASN A 66 11.83 -1.13 -9.71
N ARG A 67 11.70 0.10 -9.20
CA ARG A 67 12.67 1.18 -9.43
C ARG A 67 13.36 1.61 -8.15
N ILE A 68 14.54 2.19 -8.34
CA ILE A 68 15.30 2.80 -7.26
C ILE A 68 14.78 4.23 -7.05
N TRP A 69 14.42 4.53 -5.81
CA TRP A 69 14.06 5.87 -5.34
C TRP A 69 15.30 6.57 -4.78
N ILE A 70 15.39 7.88 -4.97
CA ILE A 70 16.45 8.69 -4.36
C ILE A 70 15.90 9.44 -3.16
N ILE A 71 16.71 9.64 -2.13
CA ILE A 71 16.36 10.55 -1.03
C ILE A 71 16.34 11.97 -1.59
N ASP A 72 15.25 12.70 -1.34
CA ASP A 72 15.09 14.11 -1.71
C ASP A 72 15.50 14.97 -0.51
N ASP A 73 16.76 15.42 -0.49
CA ASP A 73 17.31 16.22 0.62
C ASP A 73 16.71 17.64 0.70
N ASN A 74 16.06 18.10 -0.37
CA ASN A 74 15.46 19.44 -0.46
C ASN A 74 14.01 19.38 -0.96
N PRO A 75 13.12 18.69 -0.23
CA PRO A 75 11.75 18.51 -0.66
C PRO A 75 11.00 19.85 -0.58
N PRO A 76 10.09 20.15 -1.53
CA PRO A 76 9.23 21.32 -1.43
C PRO A 76 8.45 21.30 -0.10
N PRO A 77 8.38 22.44 0.62
CA PRO A 77 7.75 22.49 1.93
C PRO A 77 6.31 22.00 1.86
N LEU A 78 5.91 21.20 2.84
CA LEU A 78 4.51 20.84 3.03
C LEU A 78 3.77 21.98 3.71
N HIS A 79 2.44 21.93 3.69
CA HIS A 79 1.62 22.91 4.39
C HIS A 79 2.09 23.09 5.84
N PRO A 80 2.13 24.34 6.35
CA PRO A 80 2.78 24.70 7.63
C PRO A 80 2.18 24.08 8.91
N ASN A 81 1.14 23.24 8.80
CA ASN A 81 0.50 22.58 9.93
C ASN A 81 0.96 21.12 10.13
N ASP A 82 2.03 20.65 9.48
CA ASP A 82 2.56 19.32 9.77
C ASP A 82 3.24 19.34 11.16
N PRO A 83 2.79 18.52 12.13
CA PRO A 83 3.32 18.53 13.48
C PRO A 83 4.83 18.32 13.52
N SER A 84 5.52 19.06 14.39
CA SER A 84 6.97 18.97 14.57
C SER A 84 7.47 17.64 15.16
N ASP A 85 6.55 16.77 15.63
CA ASP A 85 6.86 15.53 16.34
C ASP A 85 6.90 14.29 15.43
N LYS A 86 7.24 14.49 14.15
CA LYS A 86 7.32 13.41 13.16
C LYS A 86 8.75 13.29 12.63
N ALA A 87 9.32 12.09 12.77
CA ALA A 87 10.47 11.72 11.97
C ALA A 87 9.98 11.45 10.54
N TYR A 88 10.60 12.06 9.53
CA TYR A 88 10.19 11.85 8.14
C TYR A 88 11.39 11.74 7.19
N THR A 89 11.15 11.09 6.05
CA THR A 89 12.05 11.09 4.90
C THR A 89 11.25 11.34 3.62
N ASP A 90 11.82 12.09 2.69
CA ASP A 90 11.24 12.30 1.37
C ASP A 90 12.03 11.49 0.34
N LEU A 91 11.29 10.77 -0.49
CA LEU A 91 11.82 9.96 -1.58
C LEU A 91 11.30 10.51 -2.90
N LEU A 92 12.12 10.42 -3.94
CA LEU A 92 11.81 10.91 -5.27
C LEU A 92 12.07 9.82 -6.30
N LEU A 93 11.05 9.57 -7.12
CA LEU A 93 11.12 8.75 -8.33
C LEU A 93 10.94 9.65 -9.55
N LYS A 94 11.90 9.55 -10.47
CA LYS A 94 11.87 10.17 -11.80
C LYS A 94 11.93 9.07 -12.85
N PRO A 95 11.25 9.22 -14.00
CA PRO A 95 11.31 8.23 -15.06
C PRO A 95 12.75 8.11 -15.60
N SER A 96 13.21 6.88 -15.75
CA SER A 96 14.42 6.55 -16.52
C SER A 96 14.12 6.55 -18.02
N GLU A 97 15.18 6.49 -18.84
CA GLU A 97 15.02 6.34 -20.29
C GLU A 97 14.23 5.08 -20.67
N ASP A 98 14.39 3.98 -19.91
CA ASP A 98 13.63 2.74 -20.14
C ASP A 98 12.15 2.87 -19.75
N ASP A 99 11.85 3.62 -18.68
CA ASP A 99 10.47 3.91 -18.29
C ASP A 99 9.75 4.70 -19.37
N LEU A 100 10.44 5.67 -19.98
CA LEU A 100 9.86 6.49 -21.05
C LEU A 100 9.59 5.69 -22.34
N LYS A 101 10.25 4.54 -22.54
CA LYS A 101 9.96 3.65 -23.68
C LYS A 101 8.61 2.95 -23.52
N ILE A 102 8.27 2.52 -22.30
CA ILE A 102 7.03 1.78 -22.01
C ILE A 102 5.87 2.70 -21.61
N TRP A 103 6.19 3.84 -20.98
CA TRP A 103 5.22 4.85 -20.57
C TRP A 103 5.80 6.26 -20.83
N PRO A 104 5.55 6.85 -22.02
CA PRO A 104 6.21 8.08 -22.48
C PRO A 104 5.61 9.35 -21.83
N ASN A 105 5.62 9.38 -20.50
CA ASN A 105 5.17 10.49 -19.68
C ASN A 105 6.26 10.92 -18.71
N SER A 106 6.64 12.18 -18.77
CA SER A 106 7.54 12.79 -17.78
C SER A 106 6.75 13.15 -16.51
N PHE A 107 7.21 12.68 -15.36
CA PHE A 107 6.59 12.94 -14.06
C PHE A 107 7.66 13.13 -12.98
N GLU A 108 7.26 13.74 -11.87
CA GLU A 108 7.98 13.63 -10.60
C GLU A 108 7.06 12.99 -9.59
N PHE A 109 7.48 11.88 -8.99
CA PHE A 109 6.75 11.22 -7.91
C PHE A 109 7.56 11.38 -6.63
N ARG A 110 7.09 12.25 -5.74
CA ARG A 110 7.60 12.38 -4.37
C ARG A 110 6.76 11.57 -3.40
N LEU A 111 7.41 10.83 -2.52
CA LEU A 111 6.77 10.10 -1.44
C LEU A 111 7.39 10.55 -0.12
N ARG A 112 6.59 11.14 0.74
CA ARG A 112 6.99 11.36 2.13
C ARG A 112 6.54 10.18 2.97
N VAL A 113 7.48 9.63 3.74
CA VAL A 113 7.20 8.65 4.79
C VAL A 113 7.44 9.32 6.12
N SER A 114 6.44 9.31 7.00
CA SER A 114 6.52 9.92 8.32
C SER A 114 6.08 8.93 9.40
N LEU A 115 6.81 8.91 10.50
CA LEU A 115 6.49 8.12 11.70
C LEU A 115 6.31 9.08 12.87
N THR A 116 5.17 8.97 13.54
CA THR A 116 4.88 9.71 14.78
C THR A 116 5.47 8.97 16.00
N SER A 117 5.68 9.69 17.09
CA SER A 117 6.12 9.15 18.38
C SER A 117 5.18 8.06 18.94
N ASP A 118 3.88 8.15 18.63
CA ASP A 118 2.85 7.16 18.97
C ASP A 118 2.81 5.96 17.99
N GLY A 119 3.77 5.88 17.06
CA GLY A 119 3.94 4.80 16.10
C GLY A 119 3.12 4.93 14.81
N ASN A 120 2.20 5.88 14.69
CA ASN A 120 1.40 6.03 13.46
C ASN A 120 2.30 6.31 12.25
N LEU A 121 2.08 5.55 11.18
CA LEU A 121 2.82 5.61 9.93
C LEU A 121 1.99 6.36 8.88
N SER A 122 2.54 7.40 8.30
CA SER A 122 1.89 8.20 7.24
C SER A 122 2.73 8.16 5.97
N LEU A 123 2.08 7.86 4.85
CA LEU A 123 2.63 7.87 3.52
C LEU A 123 1.87 8.92 2.71
N MET A 124 2.60 9.86 2.12
CA MET A 124 2.01 10.88 1.27
C MET A 124 2.71 10.93 -0.08
N SER A 125 1.98 10.51 -1.10
CA SER A 125 2.40 10.58 -2.50
C SER A 125 1.99 11.92 -3.11
N ARG A 126 2.93 12.57 -3.80
CA ARG A 126 2.72 13.73 -4.66
C ARG A 126 3.24 13.40 -6.05
N ILE A 127 2.35 13.38 -7.03
CA ILE A 127 2.69 13.06 -8.42
C ILE A 127 2.41 14.29 -9.26
N ARG A 128 3.47 14.86 -9.84
CA ARG A 128 3.39 16.05 -10.68
C ARG A 128 3.59 15.72 -12.15
N ASN A 129 2.74 16.28 -13.00
CA ASN A 129 2.93 16.23 -14.43
C ASN A 129 3.94 17.29 -14.88
N ILE A 130 5.17 16.86 -15.20
CA ILE A 130 6.22 17.70 -15.79
C ILE A 130 6.33 17.52 -17.31
N ASN A 131 5.38 16.83 -17.92
CA ASN A 131 5.25 16.70 -19.37
C ASN A 131 4.54 17.94 -19.95
N TYR A 132 4.61 18.09 -21.27
CA TYR A 132 3.90 19.15 -22.01
C TYR A 132 2.46 18.76 -22.39
N LYS A 133 2.05 17.52 -22.12
CA LYS A 133 0.70 16.97 -22.41
C LYS A 133 0.08 16.34 -21.16
N PRO A 134 -1.26 16.24 -21.09
CA PRO A 134 -1.91 15.53 -20.00
C PRO A 134 -1.55 14.04 -20.02
N PHE A 135 -1.51 13.42 -18.85
CA PHE A 135 -1.46 11.95 -18.71
C PHE A 135 -2.42 11.48 -17.63
N SER A 136 -2.76 10.19 -17.71
CA SER A 136 -3.60 9.54 -16.70
C SER A 136 -2.91 8.30 -16.15
N PHE A 137 -3.13 8.05 -14.87
CA PHE A 137 -2.56 6.93 -14.12
C PHE A 137 -3.55 6.41 -13.07
N SER A 138 -3.34 5.16 -12.66
CA SER A 138 -3.91 4.59 -11.45
C SER A 138 -2.79 4.27 -10.47
N ILE A 139 -3.10 4.25 -9.17
CA ILE A 139 -2.14 4.02 -8.08
C ILE A 139 -2.76 3.16 -6.98
N ALA A 140 -1.95 2.31 -6.35
CA ALA A 140 -2.33 1.60 -5.14
C ALA A 140 -1.15 1.44 -4.18
N TYR A 141 -1.43 1.53 -2.89
CA TYR A 141 -0.52 1.17 -1.81
C TYR A 141 -0.80 -0.26 -1.40
N LEU A 142 0.00 -1.21 -1.90
CA LEU A 142 -0.22 -2.64 -1.67
C LEU A 142 0.24 -2.97 -0.24
N THR A 143 -0.65 -2.90 0.74
CA THR A 143 -0.26 -2.94 2.16
C THR A 143 -0.50 -4.33 2.72
N TYR A 144 0.59 -5.04 3.02
CA TYR A 144 0.57 -6.36 3.64
C TYR A 144 0.54 -6.22 5.16
N PHE A 145 -0.54 -6.66 5.77
CA PHE A 145 -0.66 -6.72 7.23
C PHE A 145 -0.40 -8.14 7.72
N SER A 146 0.35 -8.27 8.82
CA SER A 146 0.55 -9.54 9.51
C SER A 146 -0.48 -9.72 10.61
N PHE A 147 -1.08 -10.92 10.67
CA PHE A 147 -2.08 -11.33 11.64
C PHE A 147 -1.65 -12.59 12.39
N SER A 148 -2.44 -12.94 13.39
CA SER A 148 -2.39 -14.22 14.09
C SER A 148 -2.84 -15.37 13.20
N ASP A 149 -4.08 -15.29 12.72
CA ASP A 149 -4.73 -16.26 11.84
C ASP A 149 -5.81 -15.50 11.06
N ILE A 150 -5.83 -15.68 9.73
CA ILE A 150 -6.78 -15.04 8.81
C ILE A 150 -8.24 -15.38 9.13
N SER A 151 -8.49 -16.52 9.78
CA SER A 151 -9.83 -16.91 10.25
C SER A 151 -10.35 -16.03 11.40
N GLU A 152 -9.45 -15.36 12.13
CA GLU A 152 -9.77 -14.44 13.23
C GLU A 152 -9.75 -12.96 12.80
N VAL A 153 -9.63 -12.70 11.49
CA VAL A 153 -9.58 -11.35 10.92
C VAL A 153 -10.94 -10.92 10.39
N ARG A 154 -11.32 -9.67 10.70
CA ARG A 154 -12.48 -9.01 10.11
C ARG A 154 -12.11 -7.65 9.54
N VAL A 155 -12.65 -7.31 8.37
CA VAL A 155 -12.50 -5.98 7.79
C VAL A 155 -13.84 -5.25 7.81
N GLU A 156 -13.84 -4.05 8.40
CA GLU A 156 -14.98 -3.15 8.50
C GLU A 156 -14.74 -1.86 7.69
N GLY A 157 -15.82 -1.24 7.25
CA GLY A 157 -15.83 -0.04 6.40
C GLY A 157 -16.04 -0.33 4.91
N LEU A 158 -16.31 -1.59 4.56
CA LEU A 158 -16.53 -2.07 3.18
C LEU A 158 -17.96 -2.58 2.93
N GLU A 159 -18.80 -2.53 3.96
CA GLU A 159 -20.18 -3.01 3.91
C GLU A 159 -20.97 -2.25 2.84
N THR A 160 -21.87 -2.94 2.14
CA THR A 160 -22.78 -2.35 1.14
C THR A 160 -22.11 -1.73 -0.08
N LEU A 161 -20.78 -1.80 -0.19
CA LEU A 161 -20.05 -1.27 -1.33
C LEU A 161 -20.09 -2.23 -2.51
N ASP A 162 -20.11 -1.65 -3.71
CA ASP A 162 -19.82 -2.40 -4.92
C ASP A 162 -18.33 -2.76 -4.96
N TYR A 163 -18.02 -3.99 -5.38
CA TYR A 163 -16.65 -4.43 -5.64
C TYR A 163 -16.54 -5.11 -6.99
N LEU A 164 -15.33 -5.07 -7.55
CA LEU A 164 -14.95 -5.87 -8.72
C LEU A 164 -14.17 -7.09 -8.25
N ASP A 165 -14.58 -8.28 -8.67
CA ASP A 165 -13.90 -9.53 -8.29
C ASP A 165 -12.94 -9.98 -9.39
N ASN A 166 -11.64 -9.92 -9.12
CA ASN A 166 -10.61 -10.32 -10.09
C ASN A 166 -10.62 -11.84 -10.36
N LEU A 167 -11.15 -12.66 -9.44
CA LEU A 167 -11.33 -14.10 -9.65
C LEU A 167 -12.50 -14.40 -10.60
N CYS A 168 -13.46 -13.47 -10.71
CA CYS A 168 -14.60 -13.52 -11.62
C CYS A 168 -14.46 -12.52 -12.78
N GLN A 169 -13.26 -12.36 -13.35
CA GLN A 169 -13.02 -11.51 -14.52
C GLN A 169 -13.47 -10.05 -14.36
N ARG A 170 -13.35 -9.50 -13.14
CA ARG A 170 -13.80 -8.15 -12.75
C ARG A 170 -15.32 -7.95 -12.86
N GLU A 171 -16.10 -9.02 -12.71
CA GLU A 171 -17.54 -8.88 -12.52
C GLU A 171 -17.84 -8.04 -11.26
N ARG A 172 -18.88 -7.21 -11.35
CA ARG A 172 -19.30 -6.31 -10.28
C ARG A 172 -20.33 -6.98 -9.39
N PHE A 173 -20.07 -6.97 -8.09
CA PHE A 173 -20.97 -7.45 -7.03
C PHE A 173 -21.13 -6.35 -5.97
N THR A 174 -22.02 -6.57 -5.01
CA THR A 174 -22.23 -5.68 -3.87
C THR A 174 -22.05 -6.47 -2.57
N GLU A 175 -21.21 -5.98 -1.68
CA GLU A 175 -20.98 -6.59 -0.36
C GLU A 175 -22.24 -6.54 0.49
N GLN A 176 -22.60 -7.68 1.11
CA GLN A 176 -23.82 -7.81 1.90
C GLN A 176 -23.54 -8.12 3.37
N GLY A 177 -22.30 -8.49 3.72
CA GLY A 177 -21.91 -8.76 5.10
C GLY A 177 -21.79 -7.48 5.94
N ASP A 178 -22.04 -7.62 7.25
CA ASP A 178 -21.79 -6.56 8.25
C ASP A 178 -20.28 -6.32 8.46
N ALA A 179 -19.45 -7.29 8.10
CA ALA A 179 -18.00 -7.21 8.02
C ALA A 179 -17.50 -8.27 7.01
N LEU A 180 -16.35 -8.03 6.40
CA LEU A 180 -15.71 -9.02 5.53
C LEU A 180 -14.91 -10.01 6.38
N THR A 181 -15.21 -11.30 6.17
CA THR A 181 -14.48 -12.45 6.72
C THR A 181 -13.88 -13.29 5.59
N PHE A 182 -12.97 -14.21 5.93
CA PHE A 182 -12.18 -14.94 4.95
C PHE A 182 -12.30 -16.45 5.14
N GLU A 183 -12.91 -17.13 4.17
CA GLU A 183 -13.04 -18.59 4.13
C GLU A 183 -12.51 -19.20 2.82
N SER A 184 -12.03 -18.35 1.90
CA SER A 184 -11.49 -18.74 0.60
C SER A 184 -10.62 -17.63 0.01
N GLU A 185 -10.04 -17.88 -1.17
CA GLU A 185 -9.26 -16.88 -1.93
C GLU A 185 -10.11 -15.64 -2.21
N VAL A 186 -9.53 -14.47 -1.97
CA VAL A 186 -10.15 -13.18 -2.29
C VAL A 186 -9.17 -12.32 -3.08
N ASP A 187 -9.68 -11.70 -4.14
CA ASP A 187 -8.97 -10.68 -4.92
C ASP A 187 -10.00 -9.66 -5.41
N ARG A 188 -10.33 -8.70 -4.54
CA ARG A 188 -11.46 -7.79 -4.74
C ARG A 188 -11.02 -6.34 -4.70
N ILE A 189 -11.68 -5.49 -5.48
CA ILE A 189 -11.51 -4.04 -5.48
C ILE A 189 -12.85 -3.39 -5.13
N TYR A 190 -12.98 -2.94 -3.88
CA TYR A 190 -14.13 -2.21 -3.37
C TYR A 190 -14.07 -0.75 -3.83
N LEU A 191 -15.20 -0.22 -4.29
CA LEU A 191 -15.26 1.04 -5.02
C LEU A 191 -15.88 2.16 -4.19
N GLY A 192 -15.26 3.34 -4.21
CA GLY A 192 -15.83 4.54 -3.57
C GLY A 192 -16.03 4.41 -2.06
N SER A 193 -15.15 3.67 -1.40
CA SER A 193 -15.16 3.45 0.05
C SER A 193 -14.94 4.74 0.84
N ARG A 194 -15.43 4.75 2.09
CA ARG A 194 -15.15 5.83 3.06
C ARG A 194 -13.65 5.97 3.32
N ASP A 195 -13.26 7.10 3.87
CA ASP A 195 -11.85 7.42 4.13
C ASP A 195 -11.22 6.61 5.27
N THR A 196 -11.98 5.75 5.96
CA THR A 196 -11.47 4.92 7.06
C THR A 196 -11.92 3.48 6.91
N ILE A 197 -10.96 2.56 7.01
CA ILE A 197 -11.15 1.10 7.03
C ILE A 197 -10.54 0.57 8.32
N ALA A 198 -11.23 -0.36 8.99
CA ALA A 198 -10.74 -1.01 10.19
C ALA A 198 -10.49 -2.50 9.92
N ILE A 199 -9.37 -3.03 10.39
CA ILE A 199 -9.03 -4.45 10.29
C ILE A 199 -8.79 -4.98 11.69
N LEU A 200 -9.70 -5.83 12.15
CA LEU A 200 -9.71 -6.39 13.50
C LEU A 200 -8.96 -7.72 13.49
N ASP A 201 -8.03 -7.89 14.43
CA ASP A 201 -7.30 -9.12 14.75
C ASP A 201 -7.78 -9.57 16.13
N HIS A 202 -8.78 -10.45 16.16
CA HIS A 202 -9.44 -10.83 17.42
C HIS A 202 -8.51 -11.53 18.39
N GLU A 203 -7.67 -12.45 17.90
CA GLU A 203 -6.72 -13.22 18.71
C GLU A 203 -5.68 -12.30 19.36
N ARG A 204 -5.11 -11.34 18.61
CA ARG A 204 -4.12 -10.38 19.16
C ARG A 204 -4.77 -9.14 19.81
N LYS A 205 -6.10 -9.04 19.84
CA LYS A 205 -6.87 -7.94 20.45
C LYS A 205 -6.41 -6.56 19.98
N ARG A 206 -6.25 -6.40 18.68
CA ARG A 206 -5.82 -5.14 18.07
C ARG A 206 -6.60 -4.84 16.79
N THR A 207 -6.72 -3.57 16.48
CA THR A 207 -7.35 -3.08 15.26
C THR A 207 -6.35 -2.22 14.51
N PHE A 208 -6.09 -2.55 13.25
CA PHE A 208 -5.41 -1.67 12.31
C PHE A 208 -6.43 -0.70 11.73
N LEU A 209 -6.15 0.60 11.81
CA LEU A 209 -6.94 1.64 11.18
C LEU A 209 -6.18 2.18 9.99
N ILE A 210 -6.82 2.12 8.82
CA ILE A 210 -6.35 2.71 7.58
C ILE A 210 -7.17 3.97 7.35
N GLN A 211 -6.52 5.12 7.35
CA GLN A 211 -7.10 6.38 6.90
C GLN A 211 -6.52 6.75 5.54
N LYS A 212 -7.39 7.15 4.62
CA LYS A 212 -7.00 7.36 3.22
C LYS A 212 -7.60 8.64 2.66
N GLN A 213 -6.82 9.35 1.86
CA GLN A 213 -7.23 10.57 1.16
C GLN A 213 -6.75 10.52 -0.29
N GLY A 214 -7.61 10.90 -1.24
CA GLY A 214 -7.30 10.81 -2.68
C GLY A 214 -7.30 9.38 -3.22
N LEU A 215 -7.65 8.39 -2.39
CA LEU A 215 -7.65 6.96 -2.68
C LEU A 215 -9.07 6.41 -2.47
N PRO A 216 -9.97 6.54 -3.46
CA PRO A 216 -11.38 6.18 -3.30
C PRO A 216 -11.62 4.65 -3.19
N ASP A 217 -10.73 3.85 -3.74
CA ASP A 217 -10.90 2.40 -3.88
C ASP A 217 -10.10 1.64 -2.82
N VAL A 218 -10.56 0.44 -2.46
CA VAL A 218 -9.85 -0.45 -1.53
C VAL A 218 -9.65 -1.82 -2.17
N GLY A 219 -8.40 -2.24 -2.31
CA GLY A 219 -8.08 -3.59 -2.74
C GLY A 219 -7.99 -4.53 -1.53
N VAL A 220 -8.62 -5.69 -1.58
CA VAL A 220 -8.50 -6.74 -0.55
C VAL A 220 -8.02 -8.01 -1.21
N TRP A 221 -6.91 -8.58 -0.71
CA TRP A 221 -6.32 -9.78 -1.29
C TRP A 221 -5.78 -10.74 -0.24
N ASN A 222 -6.14 -12.01 -0.39
CA ASN A 222 -5.53 -13.15 0.28
C ASN A 222 -5.50 -14.33 -0.72
N PRO A 223 -4.33 -14.92 -0.99
CA PRO A 223 -4.18 -15.95 -2.02
C PRO A 223 -4.84 -17.29 -1.65
N TRP A 224 -5.06 -17.56 -0.36
CA TRP A 224 -5.49 -18.86 0.13
C TRP A 224 -4.55 -20.02 -0.28
N GLU A 225 -4.93 -21.24 0.08
CA GLU A 225 -4.07 -22.41 -0.02
C GLU A 225 -3.57 -22.70 -1.45
N LYS A 226 -4.48 -22.71 -2.43
CA LYS A 226 -4.14 -23.15 -3.80
C LYS A 226 -3.20 -22.18 -4.50
N LYS A 227 -3.46 -20.88 -4.40
CA LYS A 227 -2.61 -19.86 -5.05
C LYS A 227 -1.26 -19.77 -4.35
N SER A 228 -1.21 -19.84 -3.02
CA SER A 228 0.03 -19.77 -2.24
C SER A 228 1.05 -20.81 -2.70
N LYS A 229 0.61 -22.06 -2.88
CA LYS A 229 1.45 -23.17 -3.37
C LYS A 229 2.02 -22.98 -4.78
N THR A 230 1.46 -22.06 -5.57
CA THR A 230 1.95 -21.75 -6.93
C THR A 230 2.92 -20.57 -6.97
N MET A 231 3.02 -19.81 -5.89
CA MET A 231 3.86 -18.63 -5.79
C MET A 231 5.26 -19.03 -5.32
N VAL A 232 6.26 -18.86 -6.17
CA VAL A 232 7.64 -19.33 -5.92
C VAL A 232 8.29 -18.58 -4.75
N ASP A 233 7.89 -17.34 -4.55
CA ASP A 233 8.40 -16.36 -3.59
C ASP A 233 7.51 -16.21 -2.34
N PHE A 234 6.51 -17.09 -2.16
CA PHE A 234 5.57 -17.09 -1.05
C PHE A 234 5.55 -18.45 -0.34
N GLY A 235 5.36 -18.48 0.97
CA GLY A 235 5.21 -19.71 1.74
C GLY A 235 3.85 -20.36 1.52
N ASP A 236 3.81 -21.70 1.40
CA ASP A 236 2.57 -22.46 1.16
C ASP A 236 1.46 -22.16 2.19
N GLU A 237 1.84 -21.87 3.44
CA GLU A 237 0.93 -21.58 4.55
C GLU A 237 0.91 -20.10 4.97
N GLU A 238 1.69 -19.25 4.30
CA GLU A 238 1.88 -17.84 4.68
C GLU A 238 0.58 -17.02 4.54
N TYR A 239 -0.37 -17.48 3.70
CA TYR A 239 -1.69 -16.87 3.58
C TYR A 239 -2.48 -16.85 4.89
N LYS A 240 -2.17 -17.73 5.84
CA LYS A 240 -2.85 -17.78 7.14
C LYS A 240 -2.51 -16.59 8.02
N GLU A 241 -1.35 -15.98 7.83
CA GLU A 241 -0.85 -14.94 8.73
C GLU A 241 -0.82 -13.56 8.05
N MET A 242 -1.48 -13.41 6.90
CA MET A 242 -1.44 -12.17 6.13
C MET A 242 -2.79 -11.80 5.51
N LEU A 243 -2.99 -10.49 5.35
CA LEU A 243 -4.05 -9.95 4.50
C LEU A 243 -3.53 -8.66 3.86
N CYS A 244 -3.79 -8.50 2.56
CA CYS A 244 -3.56 -7.22 1.89
C CYS A 244 -4.83 -6.38 1.94
N VAL A 245 -4.73 -5.16 2.45
CA VAL A 245 -5.80 -4.15 2.39
C VAL A 245 -5.20 -2.82 1.93
N ASN A 246 -5.58 -2.39 0.73
CA ASN A 246 -4.86 -1.39 -0.02
C ASN A 246 -5.66 -0.10 -0.13
N GLY A 247 -5.04 1.06 0.13
CA GLY A 247 -5.60 2.33 -0.37
C GLY A 247 -5.29 2.48 -1.86
N ALA A 248 -6.30 2.70 -2.70
CA ALA A 248 -6.14 2.72 -4.15
C ALA A 248 -6.98 3.79 -4.86
N ALA A 249 -6.54 4.16 -6.07
CA ALA A 249 -7.31 4.89 -7.07
C ALA A 249 -7.11 4.15 -8.40
N VAL A 250 -8.00 3.20 -8.69
CA VAL A 250 -7.83 2.21 -9.78
C VAL A 250 -8.99 2.17 -10.75
N GLU A 251 -10.24 2.28 -10.27
CA GLU A 251 -11.43 2.20 -11.12
C GLU A 251 -11.54 3.43 -12.02
N LYS A 252 -11.31 4.62 -11.46
CA LYS A 252 -11.27 5.89 -12.19
C LYS A 252 -9.83 6.41 -12.20
N PRO A 253 -9.13 6.34 -13.35
CA PRO A 253 -7.78 6.88 -13.46
C PRO A 253 -7.74 8.37 -13.17
N ILE A 254 -6.72 8.79 -12.42
CA ILE A 254 -6.41 10.19 -12.15
C ILE A 254 -5.81 10.78 -13.43
N THR A 255 -6.24 11.97 -13.84
CA THR A 255 -5.70 12.69 -15.00
C THR A 255 -5.11 14.02 -14.56
N LEU A 256 -3.87 14.29 -14.96
CA LEU A 256 -3.16 15.54 -14.68
C LEU A 256 -2.83 16.27 -15.98
N LYS A 257 -3.21 17.54 -16.07
CA LYS A 257 -2.74 18.47 -17.11
C LYS A 257 -1.29 18.89 -16.84
N PRO A 258 -0.59 19.46 -17.84
CA PRO A 258 0.77 19.97 -17.64
C PRO A 258 0.86 20.90 -16.43
N GLY A 259 1.81 20.63 -15.53
CA GLY A 259 2.05 21.40 -14.32
C GLY A 259 1.18 21.05 -13.11
N GLU A 260 0.07 20.32 -13.29
CA GLU A 260 -0.80 19.87 -12.19
C GLU A 260 -0.11 18.79 -11.34
N GLU A 261 -0.54 18.70 -10.08
CA GLU A 261 -0.07 17.73 -9.10
C GLU A 261 -1.26 17.06 -8.43
N TRP A 262 -1.18 15.74 -8.25
CA TRP A 262 -2.11 14.97 -7.44
C TRP A 262 -1.45 14.60 -6.12
N THR A 263 -2.23 14.61 -5.04
CA THR A 263 -1.81 14.13 -3.72
C THR A 263 -2.71 12.98 -3.27
N GLY A 264 -2.10 11.91 -2.77
CA GLY A 264 -2.78 10.83 -2.06
C GLY A 264 -2.07 10.49 -0.78
N ARG A 265 -2.83 10.20 0.27
CA ARG A 265 -2.33 9.94 1.62
C ARG A 265 -2.89 8.63 2.15
N LEU A 266 -2.03 7.86 2.80
CA LEU A 266 -2.37 6.66 3.56
C LEU A 266 -1.79 6.81 4.95
N GLU A 267 -2.62 6.74 5.99
CA GLU A 267 -2.19 6.73 7.37
C GLU A 267 -2.60 5.41 8.02
N LEU A 268 -1.64 4.78 8.69
CA LEU A 268 -1.78 3.49 9.33
C LEU A 268 -1.55 3.69 10.84
N SER A 269 -2.48 3.20 11.63
CA SER A 269 -2.40 3.20 13.09
C SER A 269 -2.89 1.88 13.66
N VAL A 270 -2.44 1.54 14.86
CA VAL A 270 -2.91 0.36 15.59
C VAL A 270 -3.48 0.82 16.91
N VAL A 271 -4.69 0.34 17.22
CA VAL A 271 -5.35 0.60 18.50
C VAL A 271 -5.70 -0.72 19.18
N PRO A 272 -5.68 -0.80 20.52
CA PRO A 272 -6.20 -1.96 21.23
C PRO A 272 -7.67 -2.18 20.91
N SER A 273 -8.05 -3.42 20.66
CA SER A 273 -9.46 -3.81 20.59
C SER A 273 -9.95 -4.11 22.01
N SER A 274 -11.13 -3.60 22.34
CA SER A 274 -11.82 -3.90 23.61
C SER A 274 -12.34 -5.33 23.68
#